data_AF-A0A7J4EQG9-F1
#
_entry.id   AF-A0A7J4EQG9-F1
#
_cell.length_a   1.000
_cell.length_b   1.000
_cell.length_c   1.000
_cell.angle_alpha   90.00
_cell.angle_beta   90.00
_cell.angle_gamma   90.00
#
_symmetry.space_group_name_H-M   'P 1'
#
loop_
_entity.id
_entity.type
_entity.pdbx_description
1 polymer ?
#
loop_
_entity_poly.entity_id
_entity_poly.type
_entity_poly.pdbx_seq_one_letter_code
_entity_poly.pdbx_strand_id
1 'polypeptide(L)'
;HKIEPTPPRIQFHKKDKTALIQVAPDLLVINQLKPYPIWDNFKSMILENFQVYKEVATPKGFKKISLRYINVFGFDKPQIELRDYFRYYPFIPEDLPQIQESFLTRVEFPYGSGNEKLILTLATIIPSRPNTLSLVLDIDYAMVKPEHISLDAVPEWLDKAHERVENAFEASVTDKARSLFEEEHKK
;
A
#
# COMPACT_ATOMS: atom_id res chain seq x y z
N HIS A 1 14.06 32.78 -13.65
CA HIS A 1 13.67 31.61 -12.85
C HIS A 1 14.88 31.14 -12.07
N LYS A 2 14.78 31.08 -10.73
CA LYS A 2 15.86 30.58 -9.85
C LYS A 2 15.63 29.09 -9.65
N ILE A 3 16.60 28.27 -10.02
CA ILE A 3 16.56 26.83 -9.77
C ILE A 3 17.18 26.62 -8.39
N GLU A 4 16.38 26.17 -7.43
CA GLU A 4 16.88 25.77 -6.11
C GLU A 4 16.88 24.24 -6.02
N PRO A 5 18.02 23.60 -5.74
CA PRO A 5 18.08 22.15 -5.63
C PRO A 5 17.36 21.70 -4.35
N THR A 6 16.43 20.76 -4.50
CA THR A 6 15.79 20.11 -3.36
C THR A 6 16.82 19.26 -2.60
N PRO A 7 16.85 19.30 -1.26
CA PRO A 7 17.73 18.44 -0.49
C PRO A 7 17.54 16.96 -0.85
N PRO A 8 18.64 16.17 -0.91
CA PRO A 8 18.55 14.78 -1.30
C PRO A 8 17.75 13.97 -0.30
N ARG A 9 17.00 12.97 -0.80
CA ARG A 9 16.33 11.97 0.03
C ARG A 9 17.35 10.95 0.51
N ILE A 10 17.44 10.74 1.82
CA ILE A 10 18.32 9.75 2.43
C ILE A 10 17.53 8.45 2.64
N GLN A 11 18.16 7.31 2.41
CA GLN A 11 17.59 5.98 2.65
C GLN A 11 18.45 5.20 3.64
N PHE A 12 17.82 4.67 4.68
CA PHE A 12 18.43 3.78 5.66
C PHE A 12 17.87 2.39 5.46
N HIS A 13 18.73 1.43 5.14
CA HIS A 13 18.33 0.02 5.02
C HIS A 13 18.59 -0.70 6.34
N LYS A 14 17.62 -1.53 6.75
CA LYS A 14 17.87 -2.51 7.81
C LYS A 14 18.95 -3.49 7.33
N LYS A 15 19.79 -3.98 8.26
CA LYS A 15 20.95 -4.83 7.92
C LYS A 15 20.57 -6.07 7.10
N ASP A 16 19.41 -6.65 7.37
CA ASP A 16 18.84 -7.81 6.69
C ASP A 16 18.05 -7.46 5.42
N LYS A 17 17.98 -6.17 5.05
CA LYS A 17 17.25 -5.63 3.90
C LYS A 17 15.74 -5.89 3.91
N THR A 18 15.16 -6.26 5.05
CA THR A 18 13.70 -6.51 5.15
C THR A 18 12.91 -5.23 5.39
N ALA A 19 13.56 -4.11 5.69
CA ALA A 19 12.90 -2.83 5.90
C ALA A 19 13.81 -1.68 5.46
N LEU A 20 13.22 -0.54 5.13
CA LEU A 20 13.96 0.68 4.86
C LEU A 20 13.18 1.92 5.29
N ILE A 21 13.92 2.94 5.70
CA ILE A 21 13.38 4.24 6.09
C ILE A 21 13.91 5.29 5.12
N GLN A 22 13.05 6.19 4.68
CA GLN A 22 13.41 7.30 3.82
C GLN A 22 13.11 8.61 4.54
N VAL A 23 14.07 9.53 4.51
CA VAL A 23 13.95 10.85 5.15
C VAL A 23 14.32 11.93 4.15
N ALA A 24 13.53 13.00 4.11
CA ALA A 24 13.82 14.25 3.41
C ALA A 24 13.12 15.40 4.17
N PRO A 25 13.29 16.68 3.77
CA PRO A 25 12.50 17.77 4.33
C PRO A 25 11.00 17.44 4.23
N ASP A 26 10.28 17.54 5.35
CA ASP A 26 8.85 17.21 5.49
C ASP A 26 8.46 15.77 5.07
N LEU A 27 9.41 14.81 5.06
CA LEU A 27 9.15 13.44 4.63
C LEU A 27 9.76 12.41 5.59
N LEU A 28 8.91 11.49 6.05
CA LEU A 28 9.29 10.22 6.65
C LEU A 28 8.51 9.11 5.95
N VAL A 29 9.20 8.09 5.45
CA VAL A 29 8.59 6.88 4.89
C VAL A 29 9.23 5.67 5.53
N ILE A 30 8.42 4.77 6.07
CA ILE A 30 8.88 3.53 6.70
C ILE A 30 8.28 2.38 5.89
N ASN A 31 9.13 1.56 5.28
CA ASN A 31 8.69 0.44 4.45
C ASN A 31 9.13 -0.87 5.08
N GLN A 32 8.23 -1.85 5.05
CA GLN A 32 8.53 -3.25 5.31
C GLN A 32 8.50 -4.01 3.97
N LEU A 33 9.52 -4.82 3.75
CA LEU A 33 9.68 -5.74 2.62
C LEU A 33 9.51 -7.19 3.12
N LYS A 34 9.44 -8.14 2.19
CA LYS A 34 9.40 -9.56 2.53
C LYS A 34 10.63 -9.95 3.40
N PRO A 35 10.48 -10.81 4.42
CA PRO A 35 9.22 -11.37 4.93
C PRO A 35 8.41 -10.34 5.73
N TYR A 36 7.08 -10.40 5.60
CA TYR A 36 6.18 -9.50 6.33
C TYR A 36 5.94 -10.03 7.74
N PRO A 37 6.24 -9.25 8.80
CA PRO A 37 5.96 -9.64 10.17
C PRO A 37 4.48 -9.42 10.49
N ILE A 38 4.03 -9.90 11.64
CA ILE A 38 2.71 -9.54 12.18
C ILE A 38 2.58 -8.03 12.38
N TRP A 39 1.35 -7.53 12.32
CA TRP A 39 1.05 -6.09 12.41
C TRP A 39 1.70 -5.42 13.62
N ASP A 40 1.59 -6.01 14.81
CA ASP A 40 2.13 -5.43 16.05
C ASP A 40 3.64 -5.14 15.96
N ASN A 41 4.41 -6.02 15.31
CA ASN A 41 5.85 -5.82 15.12
C ASN A 41 6.12 -4.67 14.15
N PHE A 42 5.34 -4.57 13.06
CA PHE A 42 5.49 -3.49 12.10
C PHE A 42 5.06 -2.15 12.70
N LYS A 43 3.95 -2.12 13.44
CA LYS A 43 3.47 -0.94 14.16
C LYS A 43 4.50 -0.44 15.17
N SER A 44 5.09 -1.32 15.98
CA SER A 44 6.17 -0.94 16.92
C SER A 44 7.34 -0.29 16.17
N MET A 45 7.78 -0.88 15.05
CA MET A 45 8.84 -0.29 14.22
C MET A 45 8.45 1.10 13.67
N ILE A 46 7.19 1.30 13.25
CA ILE A 46 6.70 2.61 12.80
C ILE A 46 6.80 3.63 13.94
N LEU A 47 6.27 3.29 15.12
CA LEU A 47 6.21 4.19 16.27
C LEU A 47 7.59 4.57 16.81
N GLU A 48 8.51 3.60 16.92
CA GLU A 48 9.88 3.84 17.34
C GLU A 48 10.59 4.85 16.41
N ASN A 49 10.51 4.64 15.10
CA ASN A 49 11.17 5.51 14.13
C ASN A 49 10.46 6.86 13.98
N PHE A 50 9.13 6.89 14.14
CA PHE A 50 8.39 8.15 14.20
C PHE A 50 8.76 8.97 15.44
N GLN A 51 9.00 8.34 16.58
CA GLN A 51 9.47 9.02 17.78
C GLN A 51 10.85 9.66 17.56
N VAL A 52 11.81 8.93 16.98
CA VAL A 52 13.12 9.47 16.60
C VAL A 52 12.97 10.65 15.64
N TYR A 53 12.08 10.54 14.64
CA TYR A 53 11.81 11.65 13.73
C TYR A 53 11.25 12.88 14.46
N LYS A 54 10.32 12.70 15.42
CA LYS A 54 9.78 13.81 16.21
C LYS A 54 10.86 14.54 16.99
N GLU A 55 11.79 13.81 17.61
CA GLU A 55 12.88 14.38 18.41
C GLU A 55 13.88 15.18 17.56
N VAL A 56 14.16 14.73 16.34
CA VAL A 56 15.15 15.38 15.46
C VAL A 56 14.54 16.50 14.64
N ALA A 57 13.38 16.27 14.01
CA ALA A 57 12.78 17.19 13.05
C ALA A 57 11.78 18.16 13.70
N THR A 58 11.29 17.88 14.91
CA THR A 58 10.29 18.72 15.61
C THR A 58 9.09 19.10 14.73
N PRO A 59 8.42 18.13 14.09
CA PRO A 59 7.31 18.42 13.19
C PRO A 59 6.16 19.09 13.95
N LYS A 60 5.44 20.00 13.29
CA LYS A 60 4.28 20.70 13.89
C LYS A 60 2.95 19.97 13.68
N GLY A 61 2.90 19.05 12.73
CA GLY A 61 1.70 18.32 12.35
C GLY A 61 1.88 17.61 11.01
N PHE A 62 0.82 16.92 10.56
CA PHE A 62 0.83 16.21 9.28
C PHE A 62 0.21 17.03 8.16
N LYS A 63 0.94 17.18 7.05
CA LYS A 63 0.34 17.55 5.75
C LYS A 63 -0.39 16.35 5.15
N LYS A 64 0.18 15.16 5.30
CA LYS A 64 -0.37 13.87 4.90
C LYS A 64 0.18 12.79 5.82
N ILE A 65 -0.64 11.81 6.12
CA ILE A 65 -0.25 10.51 6.68
C ILE A 65 -1.01 9.44 5.90
N SER A 66 -0.35 8.34 5.56
CA SER A 66 -1.02 7.21 4.93
C SER A 66 -0.37 5.87 5.29
N LEU A 67 -1.19 4.81 5.28
CA LEU A 67 -0.78 3.42 5.44
C LEU A 67 -1.13 2.68 4.16
N ARG A 68 -0.14 2.05 3.53
CA ARG A 68 -0.28 1.48 2.20
C ARG A 68 0.21 0.04 2.13
N TYR A 69 -0.62 -0.84 1.58
CA TYR A 69 -0.34 -2.25 1.35
C TYR A 69 -0.33 -2.50 -0.16
N ILE A 70 0.78 -3.05 -0.67
CA ILE A 70 0.97 -3.33 -2.09
C ILE A 70 1.02 -4.85 -2.25
N ASN A 71 -0.10 -5.43 -2.68
CA ASN A 71 -0.27 -6.87 -2.81
C ASN A 71 -0.05 -7.28 -4.26
N VAL A 72 1.05 -7.98 -4.54
CA VAL A 72 1.39 -8.43 -5.90
C VAL A 72 1.04 -9.91 -6.05
N PHE A 73 0.27 -10.22 -7.09
CA PHE A 73 -0.14 -11.58 -7.44
C PHE A 73 0.55 -11.99 -8.74
N GLY A 74 1.31 -13.08 -8.67
CA GLY A 74 1.93 -13.71 -9.85
C GLY A 74 1.13 -14.92 -10.30
N PHE A 75 0.95 -15.06 -11.62
CA PHE A 75 0.26 -16.21 -12.21
C PHE A 75 1.16 -16.88 -13.26
N ASP A 76 1.29 -18.20 -13.22
CA ASP A 76 2.05 -19.00 -14.20
C ASP A 76 1.37 -19.13 -15.57
N LYS A 77 0.41 -18.24 -15.87
CA LYS A 77 -0.34 -18.17 -17.13
C LYS A 77 -0.41 -16.72 -17.59
N PRO A 78 -0.45 -16.47 -18.90
CA PRO A 78 -0.54 -15.11 -19.44
C PRO A 78 -1.93 -14.49 -19.26
N GLN A 79 -2.95 -15.31 -18.98
CA GLN A 79 -4.34 -14.89 -18.82
C GLN A 79 -5.03 -15.68 -17.70
N ILE A 80 -5.95 -15.00 -17.02
CA ILE A 80 -6.81 -15.57 -15.99
C ILE A 80 -8.21 -14.99 -16.14
N GLU A 81 -9.20 -15.69 -15.58
CA GLU A 81 -10.52 -15.13 -15.34
C GLU A 81 -10.47 -14.29 -14.05
N LEU A 82 -10.61 -12.96 -14.14
CA LEU A 82 -10.42 -12.05 -13.00
C LEU A 82 -11.40 -12.33 -11.86
N ARG A 83 -12.66 -12.67 -12.18
CA ARG A 83 -13.70 -12.91 -11.16
C ARG A 83 -13.43 -14.13 -10.27
N ASP A 84 -12.56 -15.04 -10.72
CA ASP A 84 -12.13 -16.19 -9.92
C ASP A 84 -11.25 -15.76 -8.73
N TYR A 85 -10.57 -14.61 -8.84
CA TYR A 85 -9.54 -14.15 -7.90
C TYR A 85 -9.94 -12.84 -7.20
N PHE A 86 -10.64 -11.96 -7.90
CA PHE A 86 -10.99 -10.63 -7.41
C PHE A 86 -12.50 -10.40 -7.44
N ARG A 87 -13.01 -9.72 -6.42
CA ARG A 87 -14.38 -9.19 -6.33
C ARG A 87 -14.47 -7.74 -6.79
N TYR A 88 -13.31 -7.07 -6.92
CA TYR A 88 -13.16 -5.73 -7.47
C TYR A 88 -12.34 -5.81 -8.76
N TYR A 89 -12.99 -5.71 -9.91
CA TYR A 89 -12.37 -5.80 -11.24
C TYR A 89 -13.21 -5.03 -12.27
N PRO A 90 -12.64 -4.63 -13.43
CA PRO A 90 -13.41 -3.92 -14.44
C PRO A 90 -14.48 -4.82 -15.06
N PHE A 91 -15.70 -4.29 -15.20
CA PHE A 91 -16.69 -4.89 -16.07
C PHE A 91 -16.40 -4.51 -17.52
N ILE A 92 -16.26 -5.50 -18.40
CA ILE A 92 -16.04 -5.30 -19.83
C ILE A 92 -17.31 -5.75 -20.58
N PRO A 93 -17.99 -4.85 -21.33
CA PRO A 93 -19.13 -5.22 -22.16
C PRO A 93 -18.79 -6.31 -23.18
N GLU A 94 -19.75 -7.19 -23.48
CA GLU A 94 -19.57 -8.35 -24.36
C GLU A 94 -19.18 -7.96 -25.80
N ASP A 95 -19.56 -6.77 -26.27
CA ASP A 95 -19.27 -6.26 -27.61
C ASP A 95 -17.79 -5.87 -27.83
N LEU A 96 -16.97 -5.85 -26.76
CA LEU A 96 -15.54 -5.56 -26.84
C LEU A 96 -14.70 -6.86 -26.91
N PRO A 97 -13.43 -6.79 -27.30
CA PRO A 97 -12.50 -7.90 -27.12
C PRO A 97 -12.47 -8.36 -25.66
N GLN A 98 -12.82 -9.62 -25.42
CA GLN A 98 -12.89 -10.22 -24.07
C GLN A 98 -11.51 -10.59 -23.52
N ILE A 99 -10.46 -10.42 -24.32
CA ILE A 99 -9.06 -10.59 -23.93
C ILE A 99 -8.49 -9.20 -23.66
N GLN A 100 -8.12 -8.92 -22.41
CA GLN A 100 -7.46 -7.66 -22.03
C GLN A 100 -5.95 -7.89 -21.88
N GLU A 101 -5.14 -7.03 -22.52
CA GLU A 101 -3.69 -7.05 -22.33
C GLU A 101 -3.28 -6.32 -21.05
N SER A 102 -3.94 -5.21 -20.74
CA SER A 102 -3.69 -4.42 -19.53
C SER A 102 -4.95 -3.71 -19.07
N PHE A 103 -5.04 -3.46 -17.77
CA PHE A 103 -6.09 -2.63 -17.19
C PHE A 103 -5.61 -1.92 -15.93
N LEU A 104 -6.33 -0.87 -15.55
CA LEU A 104 -6.21 -0.20 -14.26
C LEU A 104 -7.60 0.26 -13.82
N THR A 105 -8.03 -0.21 -12.65
CA THR A 105 -9.22 0.30 -11.96
C THR A 105 -8.80 0.97 -10.67
N ARG A 106 -9.34 2.16 -10.40
CA ARG A 106 -9.08 2.93 -9.18
C ARG A 106 -10.38 3.51 -8.65
N VAL A 107 -10.66 3.28 -7.37
CA VAL A 107 -11.79 3.90 -6.66
C VAL A 107 -11.29 4.52 -5.35
N GLU A 108 -11.85 5.67 -4.99
CA GLU A 108 -11.61 6.32 -3.70
C GLU A 108 -12.90 6.30 -2.88
N PHE A 109 -12.81 5.73 -1.68
CA PHE A 109 -13.92 5.62 -0.73
C PHE A 109 -13.71 6.65 0.38
N PRO A 110 -14.67 7.56 0.64
CA PRO A 110 -14.56 8.50 1.74
C PRO A 110 -14.73 7.79 3.10
N TYR A 111 -13.91 8.16 4.08
CA TYR A 111 -13.96 7.69 5.46
C TYR A 111 -13.88 8.87 6.44
N GLY A 112 -14.19 8.62 7.72
CA GLY A 112 -14.03 9.64 8.77
C GLY A 112 -14.78 10.94 8.49
N SER A 113 -16.01 10.83 7.98
CA SER A 113 -16.83 11.97 7.54
C SER A 113 -16.15 12.84 6.47
N GLY A 114 -15.33 12.23 5.61
CA GLY A 114 -14.64 12.90 4.50
C GLY A 114 -13.24 13.43 4.81
N ASN A 115 -12.75 13.29 6.05
CA ASN A 115 -11.40 13.72 6.42
C ASN A 115 -10.32 12.66 6.11
N GLU A 116 -10.75 11.44 5.79
CA GLU A 116 -9.90 10.30 5.47
C GLU A 116 -10.46 9.62 4.21
N LYS A 117 -9.63 8.81 3.56
CA LYS A 117 -10.07 8.01 2.41
C LYS A 117 -9.30 6.72 2.31
N LEU A 118 -9.95 5.72 1.74
CA LEU A 118 -9.32 4.51 1.24
C LEU A 118 -9.26 4.58 -0.27
N ILE A 119 -8.07 4.41 -0.82
CA ILE A 119 -7.83 4.29 -2.24
C ILE A 119 -7.59 2.81 -2.54
N LEU A 120 -8.40 2.25 -3.44
CA LEU A 120 -8.25 0.88 -3.91
C LEU A 120 -7.88 0.89 -5.39
N THR A 121 -6.77 0.26 -5.75
CA THR A 121 -6.31 0.15 -7.14
C THR A 121 -6.03 -1.32 -7.48
N LEU A 122 -6.63 -1.82 -8.56
CA LEU A 122 -6.28 -3.10 -9.17
C LEU A 122 -5.74 -2.84 -10.58
N ALA A 123 -4.54 -3.34 -10.89
CA ALA A 123 -3.93 -3.10 -12.18
C ALA A 123 -3.02 -4.25 -12.64
N THR A 124 -2.83 -4.35 -13.95
CA THR A 124 -1.76 -5.15 -14.54
C THR A 124 -0.42 -4.46 -14.31
N ILE A 125 0.60 -5.23 -13.93
CA ILE A 125 2.00 -4.76 -13.81
C ILE A 125 2.92 -5.61 -14.67
N ILE A 126 4.14 -5.10 -14.91
CA ILE A 126 5.15 -5.84 -15.68
C ILE A 126 5.49 -7.14 -14.94
N PRO A 127 5.30 -8.30 -15.58
CA PRO A 127 5.60 -9.58 -14.94
C PRO A 127 7.11 -9.79 -14.83
N SER A 128 7.53 -10.50 -13.78
CA SER A 128 8.94 -10.85 -13.57
C SER A 128 9.45 -11.94 -14.52
N ARG A 129 8.56 -12.67 -15.20
CA ARG A 129 8.88 -13.75 -16.13
C ARG A 129 8.08 -13.62 -17.44
N PRO A 130 8.65 -14.00 -18.61
CA PRO A 130 7.90 -14.08 -19.86
C PRO A 130 6.70 -15.03 -19.75
N ASN A 131 5.64 -14.78 -20.53
CA ASN A 131 4.43 -15.60 -20.59
C ASN A 131 3.71 -15.81 -19.24
N THR A 132 3.90 -14.88 -18.29
CA THR A 132 3.21 -14.85 -17.00
C THR A 132 2.41 -13.56 -16.87
N LEU A 133 1.41 -13.56 -15.99
CA LEU A 133 0.65 -12.38 -15.63
C LEU A 133 1.06 -11.93 -14.23
N SER A 134 1.16 -10.62 -14.02
CA SER A 134 1.31 -10.04 -12.69
C SER A 134 0.31 -8.93 -12.49
N LEU A 135 -0.43 -9.02 -11.39
CA LEU A 135 -1.44 -8.04 -11.00
C LEU A 135 -1.04 -7.43 -9.65
N VAL A 136 -1.42 -6.18 -9.43
CA VAL A 136 -1.26 -5.51 -8.14
C VAL A 136 -2.60 -5.07 -7.59
N LEU A 137 -2.90 -5.44 -6.35
CA LEU A 137 -3.95 -4.83 -5.53
C LEU A 137 -3.27 -3.90 -4.52
N ASP A 138 -3.35 -2.61 -4.80
CA ASP A 138 -2.77 -1.54 -4.00
C ASP A 138 -3.86 -0.85 -3.19
N ILE A 139 -3.66 -0.80 -1.88
CA ILE A 139 -4.61 -0.26 -0.90
C ILE A 139 -3.89 0.83 -0.10
N ASP A 140 -4.32 2.08 -0.22
CA ASP A 140 -3.75 3.23 0.50
C ASP A 140 -4.84 3.91 1.34
N TYR A 141 -4.72 3.82 2.66
CA TYR A 141 -5.57 4.54 3.60
C TYR A 141 -4.90 5.83 4.05
N ALA A 142 -5.50 6.98 3.77
CA ALA A 142 -4.84 8.27 3.90
C ALA A 142 -5.73 9.33 4.54
N MET A 143 -5.09 10.27 5.22
CA MET A 143 -5.68 11.57 5.56
C MET A 143 -5.94 12.39 4.29
N VAL A 144 -7.07 13.09 4.26
CA VAL A 144 -7.45 14.06 3.21
C VAL A 144 -7.20 15.49 3.67
N LYS A 145 -7.62 15.83 4.89
CA LYS A 145 -7.49 17.19 5.44
C LYS A 145 -6.23 17.30 6.30
N PRO A 146 -5.27 18.17 5.96
CA PRO A 146 -4.07 18.39 6.77
C PRO A 146 -4.42 18.70 8.23
N GLU A 147 -3.53 18.30 9.14
CA GLU A 147 -3.64 18.53 10.59
C GLU A 147 -4.88 17.91 11.26
N HIS A 148 -5.67 17.10 10.54
CA HIS A 148 -6.84 16.42 11.10
C HIS A 148 -6.47 15.37 12.17
N ILE A 149 -5.31 14.73 12.01
CA ILE A 149 -4.76 13.74 12.93
C ILE A 149 -3.57 14.39 13.61
N SER A 150 -3.58 14.40 14.94
CA SER A 150 -2.47 14.92 15.74
C SER A 150 -1.31 13.92 15.80
N LEU A 151 -0.12 14.40 16.15
CA LEU A 151 1.06 13.55 16.29
C LEU A 151 0.90 12.49 17.40
N ASP A 152 0.09 12.79 18.42
CA ASP A 152 -0.15 11.88 19.55
C ASP A 152 -1.20 10.81 19.23
N ALA A 153 -2.09 11.06 18.26
CA ALA A 153 -3.12 10.11 17.83
C ALA A 153 -2.62 9.08 16.79
N VAL A 154 -1.32 9.08 16.47
CA VAL A 154 -0.72 8.17 15.48
C VAL A 154 -0.90 6.69 15.84
N PRO A 155 -0.69 6.24 17.10
CA PRO A 155 -0.87 4.84 17.45
C PRO A 155 -2.29 4.32 17.16
N GLU A 156 -3.32 5.06 17.58
CA GLU A 156 -4.73 4.70 17.38
C GLU A 156 -5.12 4.83 15.91
N TRP A 157 -4.60 5.85 15.23
CA TRP A 157 -4.85 6.03 13.79
C TRP A 157 -4.26 4.88 12.97
N LEU A 158 -3.08 4.38 13.32
CA LEU A 158 -2.44 3.25 12.65
C LEU A 158 -3.28 1.97 12.76
N ASP A 159 -3.82 1.64 13.94
CA ASP A 159 -4.67 0.46 14.11
C ASP A 159 -5.94 0.56 13.27
N LYS A 160 -6.60 1.72 13.32
CA LYS A 160 -7.77 1.99 12.48
C LYS A 160 -7.42 1.85 11.00
N ALA A 161 -6.32 2.46 10.55
CA ALA A 161 -5.88 2.40 9.16
C ALA A 161 -5.61 0.95 8.74
N HIS A 162 -4.94 0.17 9.59
CA HIS A 162 -4.68 -1.25 9.36
C HIS A 162 -5.98 -2.05 9.21
N GLU A 163 -6.93 -1.88 10.14
CA GLU A 163 -8.24 -2.53 10.06
C GLU A 163 -8.98 -2.19 8.75
N ARG A 164 -8.93 -0.92 8.30
CA ARG A 164 -9.55 -0.51 7.02
C ARG A 164 -8.87 -1.15 5.82
N VAL A 165 -7.54 -1.25 5.83
CA VAL A 165 -6.77 -1.88 4.76
C VAL A 165 -7.05 -3.38 4.70
N GLU A 166 -7.04 -4.09 5.83
CA GLU A 166 -7.35 -5.52 5.91
C GLU A 166 -8.78 -5.81 5.44
N ASN A 167 -9.76 -5.06 5.93
CA ASN A 167 -11.15 -5.20 5.49
C ASN A 167 -11.30 -4.99 3.98
N ALA A 168 -10.59 -4.00 3.40
CA ALA A 168 -10.62 -3.75 1.97
C ALA A 168 -9.94 -4.86 1.17
N PHE A 169 -8.83 -5.41 1.67
CA PHE A 169 -8.17 -6.56 1.07
C PHE A 169 -9.14 -7.75 1.01
N GLU A 170 -9.73 -8.12 2.15
CA GLU A 170 -10.61 -9.28 2.24
C GLU A 170 -11.92 -9.12 1.46
N ALA A 171 -12.44 -7.90 1.36
CA ALA A 171 -13.59 -7.60 0.50
C ALA A 171 -13.23 -7.67 -0.99
N SER A 172 -11.97 -7.50 -1.36
CA SER A 172 -11.51 -7.41 -2.76
C SER A 172 -11.08 -8.74 -3.35
N VAL A 173 -10.68 -9.72 -2.53
CA VAL A 173 -10.13 -11.00 -2.99
C VAL A 173 -11.09 -12.16 -2.76
N THR A 174 -10.89 -13.26 -3.49
CA THR A 174 -11.52 -14.56 -3.21
C THR A 174 -10.57 -15.44 -2.41
N ASP A 175 -11.09 -16.56 -1.86
CA ASP A 175 -10.23 -17.55 -1.19
C ASP A 175 -9.16 -18.13 -2.14
N LYS A 176 -9.46 -18.21 -3.45
CA LYS A 176 -8.52 -18.64 -4.49
C LYS A 176 -7.37 -17.65 -4.69
N ALA A 177 -7.62 -16.35 -4.56
CA ALA A 177 -6.55 -15.36 -4.54
C ALA A 177 -5.78 -15.38 -3.22
N ARG A 178 -6.47 -15.60 -2.09
CA ARG A 178 -5.82 -15.69 -0.76
C ARG A 178 -4.81 -16.84 -0.70
N SER A 179 -5.13 -18.00 -1.29
CA SER A 179 -4.22 -19.15 -1.29
C SER A 179 -2.88 -18.88 -1.99
N LEU A 180 -2.81 -17.91 -2.90
CA LEU A 180 -1.55 -17.52 -3.57
C LEU A 180 -0.53 -16.92 -2.60
N PHE A 181 -0.97 -16.28 -1.52
CA PHE A 181 -0.06 -15.79 -0.46
C PHE A 181 0.33 -16.90 0.51
N GLU A 182 -0.58 -17.81 0.84
CA GLU A 182 -0.28 -18.95 1.73
C GLU A 182 0.75 -19.91 1.12
N GLU A 183 0.75 -20.08 -0.21
CA GLU A 183 1.75 -20.88 -0.92
C GLU A 183 3.14 -20.24 -0.95
N GLU A 184 3.22 -18.90 -0.99
CA GLU A 184 4.50 -18.18 -0.89
C GLU A 184 5.14 -18.29 0.49
N HIS A 185 4.34 -18.45 1.56
CA HIS A 185 4.86 -18.65 2.92
C HIS A 185 5.31 -20.09 3.23
N LYS A 186 5.02 -21.05 2.34
CA LYS A 186 5.41 -22.47 2.47
C LYS A 186 6.67 -22.84 1.66
N LYS A 187 7.17 -21.95 0.81
CA LYS A 187 8.37 -22.13 -0.02
C LYS A 187 9.55 -21.38 0.57
#